data_AF-A0A8S1QTI0-F1
#
_entry.id   AF-A0A8S1QTI0-F1
#
_cell.length_a   1.000
_cell.length_b   1.000
_cell.length_c   1.000
_cell.angle_alpha   90.00
_cell.angle_beta   90.00
_cell.angle_gamma   90.00
#
_symmetry.space_group_name_H-M   'P 1'
#
loop_
_entity.id
_entity.type
_entity.pdbx_description
1 polymer ?
#
loop_
_entity_poly.entity_id
_entity_poly.type
_entity_poly.pdbx_seq_one_letter_code
_entity_poly.pdbx_strand_id
1 'polypeptide(L)'
;MSSMQFRMKNSRPITTNGTRTLECSANMGSKLMKQLTSPKLSSEYEVTQEEIRQLKLQLNASKKESSQAKSRIIYLEKELQRYENLVEEHSKTNNNNDSTKLVIEKAAIVQKLRAKHKQLVQELLEKTKEIALLKKSTKYTLVQELEIEVQHYGEENQRLREKLEYYQSIIDLRSSKEPLEKKIMQYEKTYKIIHKDNQELMNQVKLLENQNKQHKQKIEQLNKEISSQQLEIYKYQESINQLQSYNERIQAMLEEEKLNEQQPSEELRQEFVQQIEILKNKHIEELDEKNKEVRDLNAEMYKQTLHIQELEKLLEQYEESIKEKQSSNQSPMQFQKSF
;
A
#
# COMPACT_ATOMS: atom_id res chain seq x y z
N MET A 1 -49.44 -6.65 21.38
CA MET A 1 -49.49 -8.12 21.23
C MET A 1 -48.71 -8.54 20.00
N SER A 2 -48.01 -9.68 20.11
CA SER A 2 -47.24 -10.43 19.10
C SER A 2 -45.72 -10.28 19.19
N SER A 3 -45.17 -11.18 20.00
CA SER A 3 -43.75 -11.45 20.25
C SER A 3 -43.25 -12.54 19.29
N MET A 4 -42.25 -12.25 18.46
CA MET A 4 -41.50 -13.29 17.75
C MET A 4 -40.47 -13.91 18.70
N GLN A 5 -40.73 -15.14 19.12
CA GLN A 5 -39.85 -15.97 19.93
C GLN A 5 -38.72 -16.56 19.06
N PHE A 6 -37.48 -16.10 19.28
CA PHE A 6 -36.31 -16.82 18.80
C PHE A 6 -35.99 -17.97 19.76
N ARG A 7 -36.12 -19.19 19.26
CA ARG A 7 -35.88 -20.44 19.98
C ARG A 7 -34.36 -20.71 20.06
N MET A 8 -33.73 -20.26 21.14
CA MET A 8 -32.36 -20.64 21.52
C MET A 8 -32.32 -22.15 21.83
N LYS A 9 -31.61 -22.94 21.02
CA LYS A 9 -31.27 -24.33 21.37
C LYS A 9 -29.96 -24.34 22.16
N ASN A 10 -30.07 -24.57 23.46
CA ASN A 10 -28.96 -24.97 24.31
C ASN A 10 -28.40 -26.32 23.84
N SER A 11 -27.07 -26.40 23.70
CA SER A 11 -26.32 -27.66 23.73
C SER A 11 -25.12 -27.48 24.64
N ARG A 12 -25.02 -28.41 25.59
CA ARG A 12 -24.12 -28.47 26.76
C ARG A 12 -22.64 -28.70 26.38
N PRO A 13 -21.70 -28.52 27.33
CA PRO A 13 -20.27 -28.37 27.08
C PRO A 13 -19.57 -29.72 26.86
N ILE A 14 -18.58 -29.74 25.97
CA ILE A 14 -17.63 -30.85 25.85
C ILE A 14 -16.28 -30.37 26.35
N THR A 15 -15.81 -31.09 27.36
CA THR A 15 -14.55 -30.93 28.09
C THR A 15 -13.33 -31.20 27.22
N THR A 16 -12.23 -30.60 27.65
CA THR A 16 -10.85 -30.66 27.15
C THR A 16 -10.31 -32.07 26.90
N ASN A 17 -9.63 -32.26 25.76
CA ASN A 17 -8.41 -33.06 25.66
C ASN A 17 -7.63 -32.67 24.40
N GLY A 18 -6.30 -32.65 24.55
CA GLY A 18 -5.35 -31.94 23.72
C GLY A 18 -5.19 -32.42 22.28
N THR A 19 -4.51 -31.56 21.53
CA THR A 19 -3.66 -31.92 20.39
C THR A 19 -4.39 -32.54 19.19
N ARG A 20 -4.99 -31.69 18.34
CA ARG A 20 -5.19 -32.02 16.91
C ARG A 20 -4.59 -30.93 16.03
N THR A 21 -3.30 -31.14 15.80
CA THR A 21 -2.52 -30.86 14.60
C THR A 21 -3.35 -30.57 13.33
N LEU A 22 -3.17 -29.36 12.79
CA LEU A 22 -2.73 -29.03 11.42
C LEU A 22 -2.66 -30.14 10.34
N GLU A 23 -3.71 -30.96 10.16
CA GLU A 23 -3.74 -31.99 9.10
C GLU A 23 -4.99 -31.89 8.22
N CYS A 24 -5.23 -30.73 7.59
CA CYS A 24 -6.21 -30.64 6.50
C CYS A 24 -5.70 -29.94 5.23
N SER A 25 -4.53 -29.31 5.24
CA SER A 25 -3.94 -28.68 4.04
C SER A 25 -3.02 -29.62 3.25
N ALA A 26 -2.36 -30.57 3.92
CA ALA A 26 -1.40 -31.48 3.29
C ALA A 26 -2.06 -32.47 2.30
N ASN A 27 -3.31 -32.88 2.56
CA ASN A 27 -3.98 -33.90 1.75
C ASN A 27 -4.57 -33.34 0.43
N MET A 28 -4.97 -32.07 0.41
CA MET A 28 -5.39 -31.38 -0.82
C MET A 28 -4.18 -30.95 -1.67
N GLY A 29 -3.08 -30.54 -1.02
CA GLY A 29 -1.81 -30.29 -1.71
C GLY A 29 -1.23 -31.56 -2.36
N SER A 30 -1.35 -32.72 -1.71
CA SER A 30 -0.88 -34.01 -2.24
C SER A 30 -1.67 -34.52 -3.45
N LYS A 31 -3.00 -34.37 -3.47
CA LYS A 31 -3.83 -34.75 -4.63
C LYS A 31 -3.64 -33.83 -5.83
N LEU A 32 -3.51 -32.52 -5.61
CA LEU A 32 -3.19 -31.55 -6.66
C LEU A 32 -1.76 -31.73 -7.18
N MET A 33 -0.79 -31.97 -6.30
CA MET A 33 0.60 -32.28 -6.71
C MET A 33 0.66 -33.57 -7.53
N LYS A 34 0.01 -34.67 -7.13
CA LYS A 34 0.01 -35.91 -7.93
C LYS A 34 -0.63 -35.75 -9.32
N GLN A 35 -1.63 -34.87 -9.48
CA GLN A 35 -2.20 -34.55 -10.79
C GLN A 35 -1.33 -33.58 -11.62
N LEU A 36 -0.43 -32.82 -10.98
CA LEU A 36 0.44 -31.83 -11.63
C LEU A 36 1.89 -32.31 -11.85
N THR A 37 2.32 -33.38 -11.17
CA THR A 37 3.68 -33.95 -11.24
C THR A 37 3.74 -35.30 -11.94
N SER A 38 2.60 -35.83 -12.39
CA SER A 38 2.60 -36.98 -13.29
C SER A 38 2.68 -36.41 -14.71
N PRO A 39 3.82 -36.51 -15.42
CA PRO A 39 3.85 -36.12 -16.81
C PRO A 39 2.79 -36.96 -17.52
N LYS A 40 1.81 -36.29 -18.12
CA LYS A 40 0.99 -36.93 -19.15
C LYS A 40 1.94 -37.14 -20.32
N LEU A 41 2.64 -38.26 -20.30
CA LEU A 41 3.44 -38.70 -21.42
C LEU A 41 2.51 -38.71 -22.63
N SER A 42 2.98 -38.17 -23.76
CA SER A 42 2.17 -38.15 -24.96
C SER A 42 1.75 -39.57 -25.31
N SER A 43 0.56 -39.74 -25.90
CA SER A 43 0.15 -41.04 -26.42
C SER A 43 1.19 -41.65 -27.37
N GLU A 44 1.98 -40.80 -28.03
CA GLU A 44 3.11 -41.19 -28.86
C GLU A 44 4.24 -41.84 -28.06
N TYR A 45 4.60 -41.30 -26.89
CA TYR A 45 5.61 -41.90 -26.01
C TYR A 45 5.20 -43.31 -25.53
N GLU A 46 3.95 -43.46 -25.06
CA GLU A 46 3.43 -44.75 -24.61
C GLU A 46 3.44 -45.80 -25.73
N VAL A 47 3.09 -45.40 -26.96
CA VAL A 47 3.12 -46.25 -28.15
C VAL A 47 4.57 -46.66 -28.49
N THR A 48 5.52 -45.73 -28.48
CA THR A 48 6.94 -46.01 -28.78
C THR A 48 7.56 -46.95 -27.73
N GLN A 49 7.23 -46.80 -26.45
CA GLN A 49 7.70 -47.70 -25.38
C GLN A 49 7.23 -49.14 -25.58
N GLU A 50 5.95 -49.32 -25.89
CA GLU A 50 5.37 -50.63 -26.13
C GLU A 50 5.99 -51.28 -27.39
N GLU A 51 6.24 -50.50 -28.45
CA GLU A 51 6.92 -50.98 -29.65
C GLU A 51 8.35 -51.49 -29.35
N ILE A 52 9.13 -50.75 -28.55
CA ILE A 52 10.48 -51.16 -28.11
C ILE A 52 10.43 -52.46 -27.32
N ARG A 53 9.43 -52.61 -26.44
CA ARG A 53 9.24 -53.83 -25.64
C ARG A 53 9.01 -55.04 -26.54
N GLN A 54 8.17 -54.90 -27.56
CA GLN A 54 7.88 -55.96 -28.52
C GLN A 54 9.10 -56.32 -29.37
N LEU A 55 9.80 -55.32 -29.91
CA LEU A 55 11.02 -55.52 -30.70
C LEU A 55 12.13 -56.24 -29.90
N LYS A 56 12.31 -55.89 -28.61
CA LYS A 56 13.26 -56.58 -27.71
C LYS A 56 12.89 -58.04 -27.50
N LEU A 57 11.60 -58.35 -27.31
CA LEU A 57 11.12 -59.73 -27.17
C LEU A 57 11.39 -60.55 -28.44
N GLN A 58 11.03 -60.00 -29.61
CA GLN A 58 11.27 -60.64 -30.91
C GLN A 58 12.77 -60.87 -31.15
N LEU A 59 13.62 -59.87 -30.91
CA LEU A 59 15.07 -59.99 -31.05
C LEU A 59 15.65 -61.11 -30.17
N ASN A 60 15.17 -61.23 -28.93
CA ASN A 60 15.62 -62.27 -28.02
C ASN A 60 15.17 -63.68 -28.46
N ALA A 61 13.95 -63.81 -28.97
CA ALA A 61 13.45 -65.05 -29.55
C ALA A 61 14.30 -65.48 -30.77
N SER A 62 14.51 -64.58 -31.74
CA SER A 62 15.27 -64.90 -32.97
C SER A 62 16.75 -65.20 -32.67
N LYS A 63 17.36 -64.56 -31.67
CA LYS A 63 18.71 -64.92 -31.19
C LYS A 63 18.77 -66.34 -30.61
N LYS A 64 17.76 -66.73 -29.82
CA LYS A 64 17.66 -68.07 -29.22
C LYS A 64 17.51 -69.13 -30.31
N GLU A 65 16.64 -68.90 -31.28
CA GLU A 65 16.46 -69.79 -32.44
C GLU A 65 17.74 -69.93 -33.26
N SER A 66 18.45 -68.81 -33.54
CA SER A 66 19.74 -68.84 -34.23
C SER A 66 20.79 -69.67 -33.48
N SER A 67 20.86 -69.54 -32.15
CA SER A 67 21.77 -70.35 -31.32
C SER A 67 21.44 -71.85 -31.38
N GLN A 68 20.16 -72.19 -31.37
CA GLN A 68 19.69 -73.58 -31.49
C GLN A 68 19.99 -74.13 -32.89
N ALA A 69 19.76 -73.35 -33.95
CA ALA A 69 20.07 -73.73 -35.33
C ALA A 69 21.57 -74.00 -35.51
N LYS A 70 22.45 -73.12 -34.99
CA LYS A 70 23.91 -73.35 -34.98
C LYS A 70 24.28 -74.68 -34.30
N SER A 71 23.67 -74.98 -33.16
CA SER A 71 23.93 -76.23 -32.43
C SER A 71 23.48 -77.46 -33.23
N ARG A 72 22.32 -77.38 -33.90
CA ARG A 72 21.81 -78.45 -34.78
C ARG A 72 22.71 -78.68 -36.00
N ILE A 73 23.21 -77.60 -36.61
CA ILE A 73 24.16 -77.68 -37.73
C ILE A 73 25.44 -78.38 -37.30
N ILE A 74 26.04 -77.98 -36.18
CA ILE A 74 27.26 -78.61 -35.63
C ILE A 74 27.04 -80.11 -35.35
N TYR A 75 25.88 -80.47 -34.81
CA TYR A 75 25.53 -81.88 -34.59
C TYR A 75 25.47 -82.65 -35.92
N LEU A 76 24.78 -82.10 -36.92
CA LEU A 76 24.64 -82.72 -38.25
C LEU A 76 25.95 -82.79 -39.00
N GLU A 77 26.86 -81.82 -38.86
CA GLU A 77 28.21 -81.86 -39.41
C GLU A 77 29.00 -83.06 -38.85
N LYS A 78 28.93 -83.26 -37.53
CA LYS A 78 29.57 -84.43 -36.88
C LYS A 78 28.93 -85.75 -37.31
N GLU A 79 27.62 -85.78 -37.50
CA GLU A 79 26.91 -86.98 -37.96
C GLU A 79 27.23 -87.29 -39.42
N LEU A 80 27.25 -86.27 -40.29
CA LEU A 80 27.70 -86.37 -41.68
C LEU A 80 29.10 -86.96 -41.76
N GLN A 81 30.05 -86.41 -41.01
CA GLN A 81 31.43 -86.88 -40.99
C GLN A 81 31.54 -88.35 -40.55
N ARG A 82 30.75 -88.78 -39.56
CA ARG A 82 30.70 -90.20 -39.15
C ARG A 82 30.18 -91.11 -40.26
N TYR A 83 29.09 -90.74 -40.92
CA TYR A 83 28.53 -91.56 -42.00
C TYR A 83 29.43 -91.56 -43.25
N GLU A 84 30.08 -90.44 -43.56
CA GLU A 84 31.08 -90.35 -44.63
C GLU A 84 32.25 -91.29 -44.37
N ASN A 85 32.80 -91.30 -43.15
CA ASN A 85 33.85 -92.24 -42.75
C ASN A 85 33.39 -93.71 -42.85
N LEU A 86 32.16 -94.02 -42.41
CA LEU A 86 31.61 -95.38 -42.51
C LEU A 86 31.42 -95.84 -43.95
N VAL A 87 30.99 -94.94 -44.85
CA VAL A 87 30.91 -95.23 -46.29
C VAL A 87 32.32 -95.54 -46.84
N GLU A 88 33.31 -94.74 -46.45
CA GLU A 88 34.71 -94.92 -46.85
C GLU A 88 35.33 -96.23 -46.32
N GLU A 89 35.05 -96.61 -45.07
CA GLU A 89 35.51 -97.89 -44.49
C GLU A 89 34.88 -99.10 -45.19
N HIS A 90 33.57 -99.10 -45.44
CA HIS A 90 32.89 -100.22 -46.10
C HIS A 90 33.19 -100.35 -47.60
N SER A 91 33.57 -99.25 -48.25
CA SER A 91 34.06 -99.27 -49.64
C SER A 91 35.48 -99.81 -49.77
N LYS A 92 36.28 -99.81 -48.69
CA LYS A 92 37.63 -100.40 -48.65
C LYS A 92 37.65 -101.90 -48.34
N THR A 93 36.57 -102.47 -47.79
CA THR A 93 36.43 -103.91 -47.49
C THR A 93 35.97 -104.73 -48.71
N ASN A 94 36.70 -105.79 -49.05
CA ASN A 94 36.63 -106.52 -50.33
C ASN A 94 35.33 -107.37 -50.52
N ASN A 95 34.61 -107.07 -51.61
CA ASN A 95 33.68 -107.86 -52.44
C ASN A 95 32.79 -108.96 -51.80
N ASN A 96 31.67 -108.55 -51.21
CA ASN A 96 30.44 -109.35 -51.11
C ASN A 96 29.23 -108.47 -51.49
N ASN A 97 28.20 -109.04 -52.14
CA ASN A 97 26.99 -108.30 -52.58
C ASN A 97 26.28 -107.54 -51.44
N ASP A 98 26.39 -108.01 -50.20
CA ASP A 98 25.83 -107.35 -49.02
C ASP A 98 26.59 -106.07 -48.63
N SER A 99 27.90 -105.99 -48.89
CA SER A 99 28.72 -104.79 -48.64
C SER A 99 28.34 -103.64 -49.58
N THR A 100 28.12 -103.95 -50.86
CA THR A 100 27.69 -102.97 -51.87
C THR A 100 26.32 -102.37 -51.53
N LYS A 101 25.38 -103.20 -51.06
CA LYS A 101 24.06 -102.74 -50.63
C LYS A 101 24.16 -101.78 -49.43
N LEU A 102 25.01 -102.10 -48.46
CA LEU A 102 25.24 -101.27 -47.27
C LEU A 102 25.90 -99.92 -47.62
N VAL A 103 26.84 -99.90 -48.57
CA VAL A 103 27.46 -98.67 -49.08
C VAL A 103 26.44 -97.77 -49.76
N ILE A 104 25.56 -98.33 -50.61
CA ILE A 104 24.50 -97.57 -51.29
C ILE A 104 23.51 -96.97 -50.28
N GLU A 105 23.09 -97.75 -49.27
CA GLU A 105 22.20 -97.28 -48.22
C GLU A 105 22.81 -96.14 -47.40
N LYS A 106 24.07 -96.29 -46.97
CA LYS A 106 24.78 -95.25 -46.22
C LYS A 106 25.04 -93.99 -47.08
N ALA A 107 25.34 -94.15 -48.37
CA ALA A 107 25.46 -93.01 -49.29
C ALA A 107 24.14 -92.24 -49.46
N ALA A 108 23.00 -92.94 -49.50
CA ALA A 108 21.68 -92.31 -49.52
C ALA A 108 21.38 -91.55 -48.21
N ILE A 109 21.83 -92.06 -47.06
CA ILE A 109 21.74 -91.36 -45.77
C ILE A 109 22.61 -90.09 -45.78
N VAL A 110 23.84 -90.16 -46.29
CA VAL A 110 24.73 -88.98 -46.43
C VAL A 110 24.07 -87.91 -47.31
N GLN A 111 23.47 -88.28 -48.45
CA GLN A 111 22.77 -87.31 -49.31
C GLN A 111 21.60 -86.63 -48.60
N LYS A 112 20.79 -87.38 -47.84
CA LYS A 112 19.69 -86.82 -47.04
C LYS A 112 20.20 -85.87 -45.95
N LEU A 113 21.29 -86.24 -45.26
CA LEU A 113 21.91 -85.40 -44.24
C LEU A 113 22.51 -84.12 -44.84
N ARG A 114 23.13 -84.19 -46.03
CA ARG A 114 23.65 -83.01 -46.76
C ARG A 114 22.53 -82.07 -47.18
N ALA A 115 21.41 -82.60 -47.67
CA ALA A 115 20.23 -81.79 -48.00
C ALA A 115 19.67 -81.08 -46.76
N LYS A 116 19.55 -81.79 -45.63
CA LYS A 116 19.10 -81.23 -44.35
C LYS A 116 20.08 -80.18 -43.80
N HIS A 117 21.38 -80.42 -43.91
CA HIS A 117 22.41 -79.45 -43.54
C HIS A 117 22.30 -78.18 -44.38
N LYS A 118 22.17 -78.30 -45.71
CA LYS A 118 21.99 -77.14 -46.60
C LYS A 118 20.73 -76.33 -46.25
N GLN A 119 19.63 -77.00 -45.96
CA GLN A 119 18.39 -76.34 -45.51
C GLN A 119 18.60 -75.57 -44.21
N LEU A 120 19.22 -76.18 -43.20
CA LEU A 120 19.48 -75.50 -41.92
C LEU A 120 20.47 -74.33 -42.03
N VAL A 121 21.47 -74.42 -42.91
CA VAL A 121 22.39 -73.31 -43.20
C VAL A 121 21.64 -72.14 -43.86
N GLN A 122 20.73 -72.43 -44.79
CA GLN A 122 19.86 -71.42 -45.41
C GLN A 122 18.96 -70.72 -44.36
N GLU A 123 18.30 -71.50 -43.50
CA GLU A 123 17.49 -70.98 -42.39
C GLU A 123 18.33 -70.11 -41.43
N LEU A 124 19.56 -70.53 -41.11
CA LEU A 124 20.45 -69.75 -40.26
C LEU A 124 20.85 -68.41 -40.90
N LEU A 125 21.09 -68.38 -42.22
CA LEU A 125 21.38 -67.16 -42.96
C LEU A 125 20.19 -66.19 -42.95
N GLU A 126 18.98 -66.71 -43.16
CA GLU A 126 17.74 -65.92 -43.08
C GLU A 126 17.52 -65.36 -41.67
N LYS A 127 17.69 -66.19 -40.62
CA LYS A 127 17.63 -65.73 -39.22
C LYS A 127 18.71 -64.70 -38.88
N THR A 128 19.89 -64.80 -39.47
CA THR A 128 20.95 -63.81 -39.26
C THR A 128 20.57 -62.45 -39.87
N LYS A 129 19.95 -62.44 -41.06
CA LYS A 129 19.39 -61.22 -41.68
C LYS A 129 18.26 -60.63 -40.84
N GLU A 130 17.35 -61.46 -40.35
CA GLU A 130 16.25 -61.06 -39.47
C GLU A 130 16.79 -60.38 -38.19
N ILE A 131 17.77 -60.99 -37.52
CA ILE A 131 18.42 -60.41 -36.33
C ILE A 131 19.06 -59.06 -36.63
N ALA A 132 19.70 -58.90 -37.80
CA ALA A 132 20.33 -57.63 -38.18
C ALA A 132 19.29 -56.51 -38.37
N LEU A 133 18.15 -56.83 -39.01
CA LEU A 133 17.03 -55.89 -39.18
C LEU A 133 16.40 -55.52 -37.84
N LEU A 134 16.13 -56.51 -36.97
CA LEU A 134 15.58 -56.29 -35.64
C LEU A 134 16.51 -55.43 -34.76
N LYS A 135 17.83 -55.64 -34.82
CA LYS A 135 18.81 -54.78 -34.14
C LYS A 135 18.74 -53.33 -34.62
N LYS A 136 18.66 -53.12 -35.94
CA LYS A 136 18.57 -51.78 -36.53
C LYS A 136 17.28 -51.07 -36.12
N SER A 137 16.14 -51.76 -36.22
CA SER A 137 14.83 -51.25 -35.81
C SER A 137 14.79 -50.91 -34.31
N THR A 138 15.22 -51.83 -33.45
CA THR A 138 15.28 -51.59 -31.99
C THR A 138 16.12 -50.36 -31.64
N LYS A 139 17.27 -50.17 -32.32
CA LYS A 139 18.13 -48.99 -32.09
C LYS A 139 17.43 -47.69 -32.49
N TYR A 140 16.77 -47.69 -33.64
CA TYR A 140 16.06 -46.51 -34.15
C TYR A 140 14.92 -46.10 -33.23
N THR A 141 14.05 -47.04 -32.86
CA THR A 141 12.91 -46.76 -31.96
C THR A 141 13.37 -46.28 -30.58
N LEU A 142 14.47 -46.82 -30.05
CA LEU A 142 15.06 -46.34 -28.79
C LEU A 142 15.57 -44.90 -28.89
N VAL A 143 16.15 -44.51 -30.02
CA VAL A 143 16.57 -43.11 -30.23
C VAL A 143 15.35 -42.18 -30.27
N GLN A 144 14.27 -42.59 -30.93
CA GLN A 144 13.03 -41.82 -30.96
C GLN A 144 12.40 -41.64 -29.58
N GLU A 145 12.38 -42.68 -28.73
CA GLU A 145 11.90 -42.58 -27.34
C GLU A 145 12.71 -41.53 -26.56
N LEU A 146 14.04 -41.57 -26.67
CA LEU A 146 14.92 -40.62 -26.00
C LEU A 146 14.75 -39.18 -26.52
N GLU A 147 14.53 -38.99 -27.82
CA GLU A 147 14.28 -37.67 -28.41
C GLU A 147 12.98 -37.06 -27.86
N ILE A 148 11.90 -37.85 -27.77
CA ILE A 148 10.63 -37.43 -27.17
C ILE A 148 10.83 -37.10 -25.69
N GLU A 149 11.58 -37.91 -24.95
CA GLU A 149 11.85 -37.67 -23.53
C GLU A 149 12.65 -36.38 -23.30
N VAL A 150 13.69 -36.14 -24.12
CA VAL A 150 14.49 -34.90 -24.08
C VAL A 150 13.63 -33.68 -24.38
N GLN A 151 12.77 -33.76 -25.40
CA GLN A 151 11.85 -32.67 -25.72
C GLN A 151 10.91 -32.38 -24.55
N HIS A 152 10.34 -33.42 -23.95
CA HIS A 152 9.45 -33.30 -22.80
C HIS A 152 10.14 -32.64 -21.60
N TYR A 153 11.37 -33.03 -21.26
CA TYR A 153 12.14 -32.38 -20.21
C TYR A 153 12.51 -30.94 -20.56
N GLY A 154 12.73 -30.62 -21.84
CA GLY A 154 12.96 -29.25 -22.30
C GLY A 154 11.76 -28.35 -22.03
N GLU A 155 10.56 -28.81 -22.40
CA GLU A 155 9.30 -28.10 -22.18
C GLU A 155 9.00 -27.90 -20.68
N GLU A 156 9.18 -28.94 -19.86
CA GLU A 156 8.94 -28.84 -18.42
C GLU A 156 9.96 -27.90 -17.74
N ASN A 157 11.22 -27.92 -18.15
CA ASN A 157 12.23 -26.98 -17.65
C ASN A 157 11.87 -25.52 -18.00
N GLN A 158 11.40 -25.28 -19.23
CA GLN A 158 10.95 -23.95 -19.63
C GLN A 158 9.76 -23.47 -18.77
N ARG A 159 8.75 -24.33 -18.58
CA ARG A 159 7.60 -24.05 -17.72
C ARG A 159 8.01 -23.72 -16.28
N LEU A 160 8.98 -24.47 -15.73
CA LEU A 160 9.48 -24.23 -14.38
C LEU A 160 10.24 -22.90 -14.26
N ARG A 161 11.01 -22.51 -15.28
CA ARG A 161 11.70 -21.20 -15.32
C ARG A 161 10.72 -20.03 -15.30
N GLU A 162 9.70 -20.07 -16.16
CA GLU A 162 8.66 -19.04 -16.20
C GLU A 162 7.91 -18.93 -14.87
N LYS A 163 7.63 -20.08 -14.22
CA LYS A 163 7.01 -20.11 -12.90
C LYS A 163 7.89 -19.51 -11.80
N LEU A 164 9.21 -19.77 -11.86
CA LEU A 164 10.18 -19.16 -10.93
C LEU A 164 10.25 -17.64 -11.10
N GLU A 165 10.31 -17.17 -12.35
CA GLU A 165 10.32 -15.73 -12.66
C GLU A 165 9.05 -15.02 -12.15
N TYR A 166 7.89 -15.64 -12.36
CA TYR A 166 6.62 -15.16 -11.80
C TYR A 166 6.66 -15.06 -10.26
N TYR A 167 7.16 -16.08 -9.57
CA TYR A 167 7.27 -16.03 -8.11
C TYR A 167 8.28 -15.01 -7.62
N GLN A 168 9.38 -14.82 -8.33
CA GLN A 168 10.36 -13.77 -8.01
C GLN A 168 9.72 -12.37 -8.09
N SER A 169 8.94 -12.11 -9.15
CA SER A 169 8.18 -10.86 -9.29
C SER A 169 7.22 -10.62 -8.11
N ILE A 170 6.53 -11.66 -7.62
CA ILE A 170 5.66 -11.55 -6.43
C ILE A 170 6.46 -11.19 -5.16
N ILE A 171 7.65 -11.77 -4.99
CA ILE A 171 8.52 -11.48 -3.84
C ILE A 171 8.93 -10.00 -3.87
N ASP A 172 9.35 -9.50 -5.03
CA ASP A 172 9.77 -8.10 -5.20
C ASP A 172 8.62 -7.13 -4.90
N LEU A 173 7.40 -7.43 -5.36
CA LEU A 173 6.19 -6.67 -5.02
C LEU A 173 5.88 -6.67 -3.52
N ARG A 174 6.07 -7.80 -2.83
CA ARG A 174 5.86 -7.86 -1.37
C ARG A 174 6.93 -7.09 -0.61
N SER A 175 8.18 -7.15 -1.08
CA SER A 175 9.29 -6.43 -0.45
C SER A 175 9.14 -4.91 -0.52
N SER A 176 8.46 -4.39 -1.55
CA SER A 176 8.16 -2.97 -1.70
C SER A 176 6.90 -2.51 -0.94
N LYS A 177 5.98 -3.43 -0.63
CA LYS A 177 4.72 -3.13 0.08
C LYS A 177 4.93 -2.68 1.53
N GLU A 178 5.72 -3.41 2.31
CA GLU A 178 5.90 -3.11 3.74
C GLU A 178 6.57 -1.73 3.99
N PRO A 179 7.59 -1.31 3.22
CA PRO A 179 8.10 0.06 3.27
C PRO A 179 7.06 1.13 2.94
N LEU A 180 6.15 0.88 1.99
CA LEU A 180 5.11 1.82 1.61
C LEU A 180 4.04 1.97 2.69
N GLU A 181 3.59 0.87 3.31
CA GLU A 181 2.65 0.93 4.44
C GLU A 181 3.23 1.71 5.63
N LYS A 182 4.52 1.53 5.93
CA LYS A 182 5.22 2.33 6.95
C LYS A 182 5.24 3.82 6.61
N LYS A 183 5.53 4.19 5.36
CA LYS A 183 5.49 5.59 4.90
C LYS A 183 4.09 6.19 4.98
N ILE A 184 3.06 5.44 4.57
CA ILE A 184 1.65 5.89 4.67
C ILE A 184 1.29 6.18 6.13
N MET A 185 1.58 5.25 7.05
CA MET A 185 1.32 5.48 8.47
C MET A 185 2.07 6.69 9.05
N GLN A 186 3.30 6.95 8.58
CA GLN A 186 4.05 8.14 8.97
C GLN A 186 3.37 9.42 8.45
N TYR A 187 2.98 9.46 7.18
CA TYR A 187 2.28 10.61 6.61
C TYR A 187 0.93 10.86 7.26
N GLU A 188 0.16 9.83 7.61
CA GLU A 188 -1.10 9.99 8.34
C GLU A 188 -0.91 10.59 9.73
N LYS A 189 0.15 10.18 10.45
CA LYS A 189 0.50 10.78 11.75
C LYS A 189 0.89 12.24 11.60
N THR A 190 1.74 12.56 10.63
CA THR A 190 2.16 13.94 10.35
C THR A 190 0.97 14.80 9.93
N TYR A 191 0.08 14.29 9.08
CA TYR A 191 -1.15 14.99 8.67
C TYR A 191 -2.05 15.31 9.87
N LYS A 192 -2.24 14.36 10.79
CA LYS A 192 -3.05 14.60 12.00
C LYS A 192 -2.48 15.71 12.88
N ILE A 193 -1.15 15.79 13.00
CA ILE A 193 -0.47 16.84 13.75
C ILE A 193 -0.69 18.19 13.07
N ILE A 194 -0.34 18.30 11.78
CA ILE A 194 -0.51 19.54 10.99
C ILE A 194 -1.97 20.01 11.00
N HIS A 195 -2.92 19.09 10.85
CA HIS A 195 -4.34 19.42 10.85
C HIS A 195 -4.79 20.01 12.19
N LYS A 196 -4.31 19.44 13.31
CA LYS A 196 -4.59 19.95 14.64
C LYS A 196 -3.99 21.34 14.84
N ASP A 197 -2.72 21.52 14.49
CA ASP A 197 -2.00 22.80 14.65
C ASP A 197 -2.67 23.91 13.82
N ASN A 198 -3.11 23.60 12.60
CA ASN A 198 -3.87 24.54 11.75
C ASN A 198 -5.22 24.93 12.37
N GLN A 199 -5.94 23.98 13.00
CA GLN A 199 -7.19 24.31 13.70
C GLN A 199 -6.94 25.24 14.89
N GLU A 200 -5.87 24.98 15.66
CA GLU A 200 -5.48 25.83 16.79
C GLU A 200 -5.11 27.25 16.33
N LEU A 201 -4.32 27.37 15.26
CA LEU A 201 -3.99 28.67 14.65
C LEU A 201 -5.23 29.43 14.19
N MET A 202 -6.17 28.77 13.50
CA MET A 202 -7.42 29.40 13.06
C MET A 202 -8.28 29.89 14.22
N ASN A 203 -8.33 29.14 15.32
CA ASN A 203 -9.05 29.57 16.52
C ASN A 203 -8.38 30.78 17.19
N GLN A 204 -7.04 30.83 17.22
CA GLN A 204 -6.30 31.97 17.73
C GLN A 204 -6.52 33.23 16.87
N VAL A 205 -6.52 33.11 15.54
CA VAL A 205 -6.81 34.24 14.64
C VAL A 205 -8.21 34.79 14.90
N LYS A 206 -9.23 33.92 14.97
CA LYS A 206 -10.60 34.34 15.28
C LYS A 206 -10.72 35.08 16.63
N LEU A 207 -9.98 34.62 17.64
CA LEU A 207 -9.95 35.27 18.95
C LEU A 207 -9.37 36.69 18.83
N LEU A 208 -8.24 36.83 18.15
CA LEU A 208 -7.58 38.13 17.94
C LEU A 208 -8.45 39.09 17.12
N GLU A 209 -9.12 38.60 16.07
CA GLU A 209 -10.06 39.39 15.26
C GLU A 209 -11.22 39.93 16.11
N ASN A 210 -11.75 39.12 17.02
CA ASN A 210 -12.82 39.54 17.92
C ASN A 210 -12.34 40.60 18.92
N GLN A 211 -11.15 40.40 19.52
CA GLN A 211 -10.54 41.38 20.43
C GLN A 211 -10.26 42.70 19.71
N ASN A 212 -9.72 42.65 18.49
CA ASN A 212 -9.47 43.83 17.66
C ASN A 212 -10.77 44.60 17.38
N LYS A 213 -11.86 43.90 17.03
CA LYS A 213 -13.18 44.53 16.84
C LYS A 213 -13.69 45.20 18.11
N GLN A 214 -13.55 44.56 19.27
CA GLN A 214 -13.98 45.13 20.55
C GLN A 214 -13.20 46.40 20.91
N HIS A 215 -11.87 46.40 20.71
CA HIS A 215 -11.05 47.58 20.97
C HIS A 215 -11.38 48.74 20.01
N LYS A 216 -11.61 48.47 18.71
CA LYS A 216 -12.08 49.49 17.75
C LYS A 216 -13.40 50.13 18.18
N GLN A 217 -14.37 49.32 18.62
CA GLN A 217 -15.64 49.83 19.15
C GLN A 217 -15.44 50.66 20.42
N LYS A 218 -14.53 50.27 21.30
CA LYS A 218 -14.25 51.03 22.53
C LYS A 218 -13.58 52.38 22.24
N ILE A 219 -12.65 52.44 21.28
CA ILE A 219 -12.07 53.70 20.80
C ILE A 219 -13.15 54.62 20.23
N GLU A 220 -14.06 54.08 19.41
CA GLU A 220 -15.16 54.87 18.86
C GLU A 220 -16.08 55.45 19.95
N GLN A 221 -16.36 54.67 21.00
CA GLN A 221 -17.12 55.14 22.16
C GLN A 221 -16.39 56.26 22.91
N LEU A 222 -15.10 56.09 23.22
CA LEU A 222 -14.31 57.11 23.92
C LEU A 222 -14.20 58.41 23.11
N ASN A 223 -14.03 58.33 21.79
CA ASN A 223 -14.02 59.51 20.92
C ASN A 223 -15.34 60.28 20.94
N LYS A 224 -16.48 59.57 21.02
CA LYS A 224 -17.81 60.20 21.18
C LYS A 224 -17.96 60.87 22.54
N GLU A 225 -17.50 60.23 23.61
CA GLU A 225 -17.50 60.80 24.97
C GLU A 225 -16.65 62.07 25.03
N ILE A 226 -15.42 62.04 24.51
CA ILE A 226 -14.53 63.21 24.41
C ILE A 226 -15.22 64.35 23.65
N SER A 227 -15.84 64.06 22.50
CA SER A 227 -16.53 65.08 21.69
C SER A 227 -17.69 65.72 22.46
N SER A 228 -18.42 64.93 23.25
CA SER A 228 -19.49 65.43 24.12
C SER A 228 -18.95 66.31 25.24
N GLN A 229 -17.87 65.89 25.91
CA GLN A 229 -17.22 66.66 26.96
C GLN A 229 -16.64 67.99 26.43
N GLN A 230 -16.09 68.00 25.21
CA GLN A 230 -15.63 69.23 24.55
C GLN A 230 -16.76 70.24 24.33
N LEU A 231 -17.93 69.79 23.88
CA LEU A 231 -19.10 70.64 23.72
C LEU A 231 -19.59 71.21 25.06
N GLU A 232 -19.52 70.41 26.12
CA GLU A 232 -19.90 70.83 27.47
C GLU A 232 -18.91 71.85 28.05
N ILE A 233 -17.61 71.64 27.86
CA ILE A 233 -16.56 72.62 28.18
C ILE A 233 -16.83 73.94 27.46
N TYR A 234 -17.16 73.91 26.16
CA TYR A 234 -17.46 75.13 25.40
C TYR A 234 -18.64 75.90 26.01
N LYS A 235 -19.71 75.21 26.40
CA LYS A 235 -20.87 75.82 27.07
C LYS A 235 -20.50 76.43 28.42
N TYR A 236 -19.72 75.72 29.23
CA TYR A 236 -19.27 76.26 30.52
C TYR A 236 -18.33 77.45 30.36
N GLN A 237 -17.45 77.44 29.35
CA GLN A 237 -16.60 78.59 29.02
C GLN A 237 -17.42 79.82 28.60
N GLU A 238 -18.47 79.63 27.80
CA GLU A 238 -19.39 80.72 27.45
C GLU A 238 -20.10 81.28 28.69
N SER A 239 -20.57 80.42 29.58
CA SER A 239 -21.19 80.81 30.86
C SER A 239 -20.20 81.53 31.79
N ILE A 240 -18.94 81.06 31.87
CA ILE A 240 -17.85 81.71 32.61
C ILE A 240 -17.61 83.12 32.08
N ASN A 241 -17.53 83.31 30.76
CA ASN A 241 -17.33 84.62 30.15
C ASN A 241 -18.49 85.59 30.45
N GLN A 242 -19.73 85.08 30.45
CA GLN A 242 -20.90 85.87 30.84
C GLN A 242 -20.82 86.28 32.32
N LEU A 243 -20.54 85.33 33.22
CA LEU A 243 -20.39 85.60 34.66
C LEU A 243 -19.26 86.59 34.96
N GLN A 244 -18.13 86.50 34.25
CA GLN A 244 -17.04 87.46 34.35
C GLN A 244 -17.49 88.86 33.93
N SER A 245 -18.17 89.01 32.79
CA SER A 245 -18.68 90.30 32.32
C SER A 245 -19.73 90.90 33.29
N TYR A 246 -20.59 90.06 33.87
CA TYR A 246 -21.52 90.49 34.92
C TYR A 246 -20.79 90.97 36.17
N ASN A 247 -19.76 90.23 36.63
CA ASN A 247 -18.94 90.63 37.78
C ASN A 247 -18.20 91.96 37.52
N GLU A 248 -17.64 92.17 36.32
CA GLU A 248 -17.03 93.44 35.92
C GLU A 248 -18.03 94.60 35.99
N ARG A 249 -19.26 94.38 35.52
CA ARG A 249 -20.33 95.38 35.56
C ARG A 249 -20.79 95.70 36.99
N ILE A 250 -20.92 94.68 37.83
CA ILE A 250 -21.24 94.86 39.27
C ILE A 250 -20.12 95.63 39.97
N GLN A 251 -18.86 95.31 39.67
CA GLN A 251 -17.70 96.02 40.22
C GLN A 251 -17.70 97.49 39.80
N ALA A 252 -17.99 97.79 38.54
CA ALA A 252 -18.12 99.17 38.05
C ALA A 252 -19.26 99.93 38.75
N MET A 253 -20.43 99.31 38.93
CA MET A 253 -21.55 99.92 39.68
C MET A 253 -21.19 100.18 41.15
N LEU A 254 -20.46 99.26 41.80
CA LEU A 254 -19.95 99.46 43.17
C LEU A 254 -18.97 100.64 43.26
N GLU A 255 -18.13 100.84 42.24
CA GLU A 255 -17.18 101.95 42.18
C GLU A 255 -17.88 103.29 41.91
N GLU A 256 -18.86 103.33 41.01
CA GLU A 256 -19.71 104.51 40.77
C GLU A 256 -20.50 104.91 42.02
N GLU A 257 -21.13 103.95 42.71
CA GLU A 257 -21.90 104.24 43.92
C GLU A 257 -21.01 104.74 45.07
N LYS A 258 -19.75 104.30 45.15
CA LYS A 258 -18.75 104.83 46.09
C LYS A 258 -18.40 106.29 45.82
N LEU A 259 -18.47 106.74 44.56
CA LEU A 259 -18.15 108.10 44.11
C LEU A 259 -19.36 109.05 44.11
N ASN A 260 -20.57 108.55 44.27
CA ASN A 260 -21.79 109.35 44.23
C ASN A 260 -22.07 110.03 45.59
N GLU A 261 -22.01 111.37 45.62
CA GLU A 261 -22.17 112.21 46.84
C GLU A 261 -23.63 112.63 47.15
N GLN A 262 -24.62 112.21 46.35
CA GLN A 262 -26.04 112.51 46.57
C GLN A 262 -26.74 111.39 47.37
N GLN A 263 -26.98 111.66 48.66
CA GLN A 263 -27.46 110.69 49.66
C GLN A 263 -28.95 110.32 49.60
N PRO A 264 -29.30 109.02 49.64
CA PRO A 264 -30.35 108.48 50.52
C PRO A 264 -29.79 108.26 51.95
N SER A 265 -30.62 107.91 52.95
CA SER A 265 -30.15 107.70 54.33
C SER A 265 -28.99 106.68 54.41
N GLU A 266 -28.08 106.87 55.37
CA GLU A 266 -26.88 106.03 55.59
C GLU A 266 -27.22 104.53 55.67
N GLU A 267 -28.36 104.20 56.28
CA GLU A 267 -28.90 102.84 56.42
C GLU A 267 -29.25 102.22 55.06
N LEU A 268 -29.91 102.97 54.17
CA LEU A 268 -30.31 102.49 52.85
C LEU A 268 -29.09 102.22 51.96
N ARG A 269 -28.04 103.04 52.10
CA ARG A 269 -26.78 102.90 51.37
C ARG A 269 -26.00 101.67 51.83
N GLN A 270 -25.96 101.40 53.14
CA GLN A 270 -25.35 100.18 53.67
C GLN A 270 -26.10 98.92 53.23
N GLU A 271 -27.43 98.95 53.23
CA GLU A 271 -28.26 97.82 52.79
C GLU A 271 -28.05 97.53 51.29
N PHE A 272 -27.96 98.57 50.45
CA PHE A 272 -27.68 98.43 49.03
C PHE A 272 -26.27 97.85 48.76
N VAL A 273 -25.24 98.35 49.45
CA VAL A 273 -23.87 97.82 49.32
C VAL A 273 -23.80 96.36 49.77
N GLN A 274 -24.43 96.01 50.89
CA GLN A 274 -24.50 94.61 51.36
C GLN A 274 -25.19 93.69 50.35
N GLN A 275 -26.30 94.12 49.75
CA GLN A 275 -27.00 93.34 48.73
C GLN A 275 -26.13 93.10 47.49
N ILE A 276 -25.40 94.12 47.03
CA ILE A 276 -24.49 93.98 45.90
C ILE A 276 -23.31 93.06 46.26
N GLU A 277 -22.78 93.15 47.47
CA GLU A 277 -21.67 92.31 47.94
C GLU A 277 -22.08 90.83 48.07
N ILE A 278 -23.31 90.56 48.53
CA ILE A 278 -23.92 89.22 48.52
C ILE A 278 -24.05 88.69 47.09
N LEU A 279 -24.56 89.50 46.16
CA LEU A 279 -24.69 89.14 44.74
C LEU A 279 -23.35 88.84 44.09
N LYS A 280 -22.33 89.67 44.38
CA LYS A 280 -20.96 89.47 43.91
C LYS A 280 -20.36 88.16 44.43
N ASN A 281 -20.50 87.88 45.72
CA ASN A 281 -19.98 86.65 46.31
C ASN A 281 -20.64 85.41 45.69
N LYS A 282 -21.96 85.45 45.48
CA LYS A 282 -22.69 84.36 44.82
C LYS A 282 -22.21 84.11 43.39
N HIS A 283 -21.97 85.17 42.61
CA HIS A 283 -21.43 85.03 41.25
C HIS A 283 -19.98 84.55 41.22
N ILE A 284 -19.16 84.91 42.21
CA ILE A 284 -17.80 84.38 42.35
C ILE A 284 -17.83 82.88 42.66
N GLU A 285 -18.71 82.44 43.56
CA GLU A 285 -18.89 81.01 43.87
C GLU A 285 -19.34 80.23 42.63
N GLU A 286 -20.33 80.73 41.88
CA GLU A 286 -20.80 80.10 40.64
C GLU A 286 -19.69 80.05 39.56
N LEU A 287 -18.88 81.11 39.46
CA LEU A 287 -17.73 81.16 38.56
C LEU A 287 -16.66 80.11 38.94
N ASP A 288 -16.36 79.97 40.23
CA ASP A 288 -15.39 79.00 40.74
C ASP A 288 -15.86 77.55 40.52
N GLU A 289 -17.15 77.28 40.72
CA GLU A 289 -17.77 75.99 40.43
C GLU A 289 -17.67 75.65 38.94
N LYS A 290 -18.04 76.57 38.04
CA LYS A 290 -17.93 76.35 36.59
C LYS A 290 -16.48 76.16 36.13
N ASN A 291 -15.54 76.92 36.69
CA ASN A 291 -14.12 76.74 36.42
C ASN A 291 -13.59 75.40 36.94
N LYS A 292 -14.15 74.86 38.01
CA LYS A 292 -13.82 73.54 38.52
C LYS A 292 -14.35 72.45 37.58
N GLU A 293 -15.61 72.53 37.16
CA GLU A 293 -16.21 71.59 36.19
C GLU A 293 -15.40 71.52 34.88
N VAL A 294 -14.97 72.66 34.34
CA VAL A 294 -14.10 72.71 33.15
C VAL A 294 -12.76 72.00 33.40
N ARG A 295 -12.14 72.19 34.57
CA ARG A 295 -10.87 71.50 34.91
C ARG A 295 -11.06 69.99 35.03
N ASP A 296 -12.14 69.56 35.67
CA ASP A 296 -12.46 68.14 35.87
C ASP A 296 -12.75 67.44 34.52
N LEU A 297 -13.53 68.08 33.64
CA LEU A 297 -13.79 67.57 32.29
C LEU A 297 -12.52 67.47 31.44
N ASN A 298 -11.64 68.49 31.50
CA ASN A 298 -10.35 68.45 30.79
C ASN A 298 -9.45 67.31 31.31
N ALA A 299 -9.42 67.08 32.63
CA ALA A 299 -8.65 66.00 33.22
C ALA A 299 -9.18 64.62 32.79
N GLU A 300 -10.51 64.47 32.69
CA GLU A 300 -11.12 63.22 32.23
C GLU A 300 -10.88 62.97 30.73
N MET A 301 -11.04 64.00 29.88
CA MET A 301 -10.68 63.92 28.47
C MET A 301 -9.22 63.51 28.26
N TYR A 302 -8.30 64.03 29.08
CA TYR A 302 -6.88 63.66 29.00
C TYR A 302 -6.66 62.17 29.31
N LYS A 303 -7.31 61.63 30.34
CA LYS A 303 -7.26 60.19 30.65
C LYS A 303 -7.84 59.34 29.53
N GLN A 304 -8.99 59.75 28.97
CA GLN A 304 -9.62 59.04 27.87
C GLN A 304 -8.73 59.05 26.62
N THR A 305 -8.06 60.17 26.35
CA THR A 305 -7.10 60.29 25.24
C THR A 305 -5.91 59.35 25.41
N LEU A 306 -5.34 59.26 26.62
CA LEU A 306 -4.27 58.30 26.93
C LEU A 306 -4.74 56.85 26.74
N HIS A 307 -5.95 56.52 27.20
CA HIS A 307 -6.52 55.18 27.03
C HIS A 307 -6.72 54.83 25.55
N ILE A 308 -7.13 55.79 24.71
CA ILE A 308 -7.21 55.58 23.25
C ILE A 308 -5.83 55.22 22.70
N GLN A 309 -4.77 55.97 23.06
CA GLN A 309 -3.41 55.69 22.58
C GLN A 309 -2.91 54.29 22.98
N GLU A 310 -3.26 53.83 24.18
CA GLU A 310 -2.95 52.47 24.64
C GLU A 310 -3.70 51.40 23.82
N LEU A 311 -4.98 51.64 23.54
CA LEU A 311 -5.80 50.75 22.71
C LEU A 311 -5.31 50.71 21.26
N GLU A 312 -4.88 51.84 20.70
CA GLU A 312 -4.33 51.92 19.34
C GLU A 312 -3.03 51.10 19.23
N LYS A 313 -2.14 51.17 20.22
CA LYS A 313 -0.94 50.32 20.27
C LYS A 313 -1.27 48.83 20.34
N LEU A 314 -2.28 48.46 21.14
CA LEU A 314 -2.73 47.07 21.21
C LEU A 314 -3.34 46.59 19.88
N LEU A 315 -4.07 47.47 19.19
CA LEU A 315 -4.61 47.16 17.86
C LEU A 315 -3.51 46.87 16.85
N GLU A 316 -2.45 47.69 16.82
CA GLU A 316 -1.30 47.49 15.94
C GLU A 316 -0.63 46.14 16.20
N GLN A 317 -0.39 45.79 17.47
CA GLN A 317 0.16 44.49 17.86
C GLN A 317 -0.73 43.30 17.43
N TYR A 318 -2.05 43.43 17.57
CA TYR A 318 -2.96 42.38 17.12
C TYR A 318 -3.02 42.25 15.60
N GLU A 319 -2.97 43.36 14.86
CA GLU A 319 -2.94 43.34 13.39
C GLU A 319 -1.65 42.69 12.86
N GLU A 320 -0.50 42.96 13.49
CA GLU A 320 0.76 42.28 13.19
C GLU A 320 0.68 40.78 13.51
N SER A 321 0.20 40.41 14.70
CA SER A 321 0.07 39.00 15.09
C SER A 321 -0.89 38.21 14.19
N ILE A 322 -2.00 38.84 13.75
CA ILE A 322 -2.92 38.23 12.78
C ILE A 322 -2.21 38.01 11.44
N LYS A 323 -1.49 39.01 10.91
CA LYS A 323 -0.75 38.88 9.64
C LYS A 323 0.32 37.78 9.70
N GLU A 324 1.06 37.69 10.79
CA GLU A 324 2.09 36.66 11.00
C GLU A 324 1.47 35.25 11.03
N LYS A 325 0.36 35.07 11.76
CA LYS A 325 -0.33 33.77 11.84
C LYS A 325 -1.03 33.38 10.54
N GLN A 326 -1.56 34.35 9.78
CA GLN A 326 -2.18 34.11 8.47
C GLN A 326 -1.14 33.77 7.39
N SER A 327 0.00 34.45 7.36
CA SER A 327 1.10 34.15 6.42
C SER A 327 1.76 32.81 6.72
N SER A 328 1.86 32.42 8.00
CA SER A 328 2.33 31.09 8.41
C SER A 328 1.40 29.95 7.92
N ASN A 329 0.10 30.21 7.81
CA ASN A 329 -0.89 29.27 7.27
C ASN A 329 -0.89 29.18 5.73
N GLN A 330 -0.16 30.06 5.02
CA GLN A 330 -0.11 30.11 3.55
C GLN A 330 1.09 29.38 2.93
N SER A 331 1.88 28.60 3.70
CA SER A 331 2.92 27.75 3.11
C SER A 331 2.33 26.62 2.24
N PRO A 332 2.94 26.33 1.07
CA PRO A 332 2.26 25.75 -0.06
C PRO A 332 2.13 24.22 0.06
N MET A 333 1.04 23.76 0.66
CA MET A 333 0.44 22.49 0.25
C MET A 333 -0.62 22.76 -0.82
N GLN A 334 -0.20 23.38 -1.94
CA GLN A 334 -0.89 23.15 -3.21
C GLN A 334 -0.59 21.70 -3.60
N PHE A 335 -1.35 20.76 -3.04
CA PHE A 335 -1.60 19.52 -3.75
C PHE A 335 -2.36 19.90 -5.01
N GLN A 336 -1.62 20.16 -6.09
CA GLN A 336 -2.16 20.03 -7.43
C GLN A 336 -2.77 18.63 -7.49
N LYS A 337 -4.10 18.58 -7.50
CA LYS A 337 -4.85 17.39 -7.88
C LYS A 337 -4.55 17.14 -9.35
N SER A 338 -3.47 16.42 -9.59
CA SER A 338 -3.11 15.87 -10.89
C SER A 338 -3.23 14.35 -10.80
N PHE A 339 -4.47 13.85 -10.84
CA PHE A 339 -4.81 12.51 -11.32
C PHE A 339 -6.20 12.55 -11.92
#